data_AF-A0A1T4KE60-F1
#
_entry.id   AF-A0A1T4KE60-F1
#
_cell.length_a   1.000
_cell.length_b   1.000
_cell.length_c   1.000
_cell.angle_alpha   90.00
_cell.angle_beta   90.00
_cell.angle_gamma   90.00
#
_symmetry.space_group_name_H-M   'P 1'
#
loop_
_entity.id
_entity.type
_entity.pdbx_description
1 polymer ?
#
loop_
_entity_poly.entity_id
_entity_poly.type
_entity_poly.pdbx_seq_one_letter_code
_entity_poly.pdbx_strand_id
1 'polypeptide(L)'
;MNKKIISLLATGAVVATAAGSFAAWDTLSDSTSANITFGTPIVISPTLAGGQAAQTAPGALPVASADLDINTTGTVPSGSKITFVTELKDGSTTIDPSLYDLVITDDNDSNSVVTSGDLEVTNANNYTVKVTPKDNSAATTAFQGKTIDLKITATLGK
;
A
#
# COMPACT_ATOMS: atom_id res chain seq x y z
N MET A 1 16.53 56.75 7.54
CA MET A 1 16.36 55.30 7.39
C MET A 1 16.86 54.61 8.65
N ASN A 2 16.26 53.48 9.01
CA ASN A 2 16.04 53.04 10.39
C ASN A 2 17.29 52.69 11.22
N LYS A 3 17.28 53.17 12.46
CA LYS A 3 18.11 52.70 13.59
C LYS A 3 17.58 51.35 14.07
N LYS A 4 18.46 50.38 14.34
CA LYS A 4 18.36 49.32 15.38
C LYS A 4 19.44 48.24 15.12
N ILE A 5 20.63 48.42 15.69
CA ILE A 5 21.56 47.30 15.94
C ILE A 5 21.27 46.81 17.36
N ILE A 6 20.94 45.52 17.45
CA ILE A 6 20.54 44.80 18.63
C ILE A 6 21.76 44.50 19.51
N SER A 7 21.73 45.07 20.71
CA SER A 7 22.17 44.52 22.00
C SER A 7 23.08 43.28 22.00
N LEU A 8 24.35 43.54 22.27
CA LEU A 8 25.32 42.67 22.94
C LEU A 8 24.74 42.10 24.25
N LEU A 9 24.47 40.79 24.31
CA LEU A 9 24.47 40.07 25.58
C LEU A 9 25.92 39.64 25.86
N ALA A 10 26.50 40.34 26.82
CA ALA A 10 27.78 40.03 27.43
C ALA A 10 27.73 38.69 28.21
N THR A 11 28.90 38.32 28.74
CA THR A 11 29.20 37.27 29.75
C THR A 11 29.70 35.95 29.14
N GLY A 12 30.98 35.61 29.19
CA GLY A 12 32.12 36.25 29.83
C GLY A 12 33.42 35.46 29.69
N ALA A 13 34.48 36.08 30.21
CA ALA A 13 35.78 35.54 30.61
C ALA A 13 36.75 35.01 29.53
N VAL A 14 37.75 35.86 29.31
CA VAL A 14 39.05 35.66 28.66
C VAL A 14 39.89 34.59 29.37
N VAL A 15 40.60 33.75 28.62
CA VAL A 15 42.00 33.43 28.96
C VAL A 15 42.82 33.44 27.66
N ALA A 16 43.82 34.32 27.65
CA ALA A 16 44.84 34.38 26.62
C ALA A 16 45.85 33.24 26.81
N THR A 17 46.11 32.48 25.73
CA THR A 17 47.37 31.74 25.58
C THR A 17 47.99 32.21 24.27
N ALA A 18 48.90 33.18 24.36
CA ALA A 18 49.75 33.58 23.24
C ALA A 18 50.99 32.69 23.21
N ALA A 19 51.11 31.80 22.23
CA ALA A 19 52.38 31.29 21.72
C ALA A 19 52.13 30.37 20.50
N GLY A 20 52.76 30.71 19.36
CA GLY A 20 53.02 29.76 18.29
C GLY A 20 52.21 29.94 17.01
N SER A 21 52.53 30.96 16.22
CA SER A 21 52.25 30.93 14.78
C SER A 21 53.15 29.89 14.11
N PHE A 22 52.64 28.69 13.84
CA PHE A 22 53.14 27.81 12.79
C PHE A 22 52.03 26.81 12.40
N ALA A 23 51.81 26.66 11.09
CA ALA A 23 50.80 25.83 10.42
C ALA A 23 49.39 26.45 10.24
N ALA A 24 49.32 27.60 9.54
CA ALA A 24 48.11 28.03 8.83
C ALA A 24 48.16 27.75 7.32
N TRP A 25 49.10 26.90 6.87
CA TRP A 25 49.38 26.61 5.45
C TRP A 25 49.32 25.12 5.09
N ASP A 26 48.87 24.26 6.01
CA ASP A 26 48.68 22.85 5.70
C ASP A 26 47.32 22.36 6.21
N THR A 27 46.30 22.60 5.40
CA THR A 27 45.08 21.79 5.43
C THR A 27 44.70 21.54 3.98
N LEU A 28 45.42 20.61 3.35
CA LEU A 28 45.26 20.24 1.94
C LEU A 28 44.12 19.21 1.72
N SER A 29 43.52 18.70 2.79
CA SER A 29 42.27 17.92 2.74
C SER A 29 41.55 17.96 4.09
N ASP A 30 40.22 18.02 4.06
CA ASP A 30 39.33 17.88 5.21
C ASP A 30 38.27 16.83 4.88
N SER A 31 37.76 16.11 5.88
CA SER A 31 36.78 15.05 5.68
C SER A 31 35.64 15.19 6.67
N THR A 32 34.41 15.16 6.16
CA THR A 32 33.21 15.10 6.99
C THR A 32 32.54 13.75 6.81
N SER A 33 31.93 13.25 7.89
CA SER A 33 31.22 11.99 7.89
C SER A 33 29.76 12.23 8.21
N ALA A 34 28.87 11.70 7.38
CA ALA A 34 27.45 11.59 7.66
C ALA A 34 27.09 10.11 7.80
N ASN A 35 26.10 9.83 8.64
CA ASN A 35 25.49 8.51 8.71
C ASN A 35 24.50 8.36 7.54
N ILE A 36 24.65 7.28 6.77
CA ILE A 36 23.67 6.86 5.75
C ILE A 36 22.91 5.68 6.34
N THR A 37 21.63 5.87 6.63
CA THR A 37 20.73 4.80 7.06
C THR A 37 19.96 4.30 5.84
N PHE A 38 20.11 3.02 5.52
CA PHE A 38 19.28 2.37 4.51
C PHE A 38 17.94 1.97 5.11
N GLY A 39 16.84 2.24 4.40
CA GLY A 39 15.51 1.76 4.78
C GLY A 39 15.42 0.25 4.66
N THR A 40 14.49 -0.34 5.42
CA THR A 40 14.13 -1.76 5.26
C THR A 40 13.37 -1.97 3.95
N PRO A 41 13.55 -3.13 3.26
CA PRO A 41 12.75 -3.47 2.09
C PRO A 41 11.25 -3.43 2.40
N ILE A 42 10.45 -3.00 1.42
CA ILE A 42 8.99 -3.04 1.53
C ILE A 42 8.51 -4.44 1.14
N VAL A 43 7.70 -5.07 1.98
CA VAL A 43 7.09 -6.38 1.70
C VAL A 43 5.57 -6.23 1.76
N ILE A 44 4.88 -6.71 0.73
CA ILE A 44 3.41 -6.79 0.67
C ILE A 44 2.95 -8.23 0.93
N SER A 45 1.91 -8.40 1.73
CA SER A 45 1.40 -9.72 2.14
C SER A 45 -0.13 -9.73 2.10
N PRO A 46 -0.73 -10.16 0.98
CA PRO A 46 -2.17 -10.33 0.87
C PRO A 46 -2.63 -11.62 1.58
N THR A 47 -3.76 -11.55 2.28
CA THR A 47 -4.43 -12.68 2.93
C THR A 47 -5.91 -12.63 2.56
N LEU A 48 -6.44 -13.70 1.98
CA LEU A 48 -7.85 -13.82 1.60
C LEU A 48 -8.54 -14.80 2.55
N ALA A 49 -9.57 -14.34 3.26
CA ALA A 49 -10.41 -15.20 4.08
C ALA A 49 -11.47 -15.90 3.20
N GLY A 50 -11.86 -17.12 3.57
CA GLY A 50 -12.88 -17.87 2.84
C GLY A 50 -14.22 -17.12 2.78
N GLY A 51 -14.78 -16.98 1.58
CA GLY A 51 -15.99 -16.21 1.34
C GLY A 51 -17.29 -16.97 1.60
N GLN A 52 -18.39 -16.23 1.74
CA GLN A 52 -19.75 -16.76 1.85
C GLN A 52 -20.56 -16.39 0.61
N ALA A 53 -21.38 -17.32 0.14
CA ALA A 53 -22.28 -17.11 -1.00
C ALA A 53 -23.73 -17.07 -0.53
N ALA A 54 -24.49 -16.05 -0.96
CA ALA A 54 -25.89 -15.89 -0.60
C ALA A 54 -26.75 -15.66 -1.84
N GLN A 55 -27.91 -16.32 -1.91
CA GLN A 55 -28.92 -15.99 -2.91
C GLN A 55 -29.63 -14.70 -2.53
N THR A 56 -29.70 -13.76 -3.46
CA THR A 56 -30.36 -12.47 -3.27
C THR A 56 -31.83 -12.49 -3.68
N ALA A 57 -32.24 -13.47 -4.49
CA ALA A 57 -33.62 -13.72 -4.90
C ALA A 57 -33.83 -15.20 -5.29
N PRO A 58 -35.06 -15.74 -5.21
CA PRO A 58 -35.37 -17.08 -5.68
C PRO A 58 -35.01 -17.28 -7.16
N GLY A 59 -34.22 -18.30 -7.46
CA GLY A 59 -33.82 -18.64 -8.83
C GLY A 59 -32.61 -17.85 -9.36
N ALA A 60 -32.12 -16.84 -8.62
CA ALA A 60 -30.89 -16.14 -8.96
C ALA A 60 -29.65 -16.94 -8.52
N LEU A 61 -28.54 -16.78 -9.25
CA LEU A 61 -27.26 -17.31 -8.81
C LEU A 61 -26.80 -16.58 -7.53
N PRO A 62 -26.15 -17.30 -6.59
CA PRO A 62 -25.68 -16.68 -5.36
C PRO A 62 -24.53 -15.71 -5.64
N VAL A 63 -24.50 -14.63 -4.88
CA VAL A 63 -23.43 -13.63 -4.87
C VAL A 63 -22.47 -14.00 -3.75
N ALA A 64 -21.17 -14.03 -4.06
CA ALA A 64 -20.13 -14.36 -3.10
C ALA A 64 -19.43 -13.09 -2.58
N SER A 65 -19.06 -13.09 -1.31
CA SER A 65 -18.27 -12.04 -0.66
C SER A 65 -17.14 -12.64 0.17
N ALA A 66 -15.94 -12.07 0.10
CA ALA A 66 -14.77 -12.50 0.85
C ALA A 66 -13.95 -11.28 1.32
N ASP A 67 -13.32 -11.41 2.48
CA ASP A 67 -12.47 -10.37 3.05
C ASP A 67 -11.02 -10.56 2.59
N LEU A 68 -10.38 -9.47 2.17
CA LEU A 68 -9.01 -9.41 1.70
C LEU A 68 -8.22 -8.40 2.54
N ASP A 69 -7.24 -8.88 3.29
CA ASP A 69 -6.33 -8.05 4.05
C ASP A 69 -4.99 -7.92 3.31
N ILE A 70 -4.50 -6.70 3.18
CA ILE A 70 -3.17 -6.42 2.62
C ILE A 70 -2.34 -5.65 3.63
N ASN A 71 -1.36 -6.35 4.19
CA ASN A 71 -0.39 -5.75 5.09
C ASN A 71 0.90 -5.42 4.32
N THR A 72 1.45 -4.24 4.60
CA THR A 72 2.77 -3.84 4.12
C THR A 72 3.70 -3.58 5.30
N THR A 73 4.97 -3.98 5.14
CA THR A 73 6.04 -3.67 6.11
C THR A 73 7.05 -2.72 5.48
N GLY A 74 7.73 -1.92 6.30
CA GLY A 74 8.62 -0.84 5.83
C GLY A 74 7.88 0.48 5.65
N THR A 75 8.56 1.48 5.08
CA THR A 75 7.96 2.80 4.80
C THR A 75 7.33 2.80 3.42
N VAL A 76 6.00 2.85 3.34
CA VAL A 76 5.27 3.00 2.08
C VAL A 76 5.55 4.39 1.49
N PRO A 77 6.09 4.50 0.26
CA PRO A 77 6.31 5.79 -0.37
C PRO A 77 4.99 6.55 -0.60
N SER A 78 5.03 7.86 -0.42
CA SER A 78 3.91 8.70 -0.85
C SER A 78 3.62 8.52 -2.34
N GLY A 79 2.33 8.43 -2.68
CA GLY A 79 1.85 8.19 -4.05
C GLY A 79 1.93 6.73 -4.49
N SER A 80 2.18 5.78 -3.58
CA SER A 80 2.08 4.37 -3.90
C SER A 80 0.64 3.93 -4.18
N LYS A 81 0.50 2.91 -5.01
CA LYS A 81 -0.77 2.32 -5.44
C LYS A 81 -0.75 0.81 -5.23
N ILE A 82 -1.82 0.24 -4.69
CA ILE A 82 -2.08 -1.20 -4.74
C ILE A 82 -2.87 -1.52 -6.00
N THR A 83 -2.39 -2.49 -6.79
CA THR A 83 -3.10 -3.02 -7.95
C THR A 83 -3.48 -4.47 -7.75
N PHE A 84 -4.67 -4.85 -8.23
CA PHE A 84 -5.21 -6.19 -8.09
C PHE A 84 -5.26 -6.91 -9.44
N VAL A 85 -4.86 -8.18 -9.44
CA VAL A 85 -5.11 -9.12 -10.52
C VAL A 85 -5.91 -10.28 -9.95
N THR A 86 -7.09 -10.53 -10.49
CA THR A 86 -8.04 -11.53 -9.97
C THR A 86 -8.27 -12.65 -10.97
N GLU A 87 -8.47 -13.87 -10.46
CA GLU A 87 -8.78 -15.04 -11.26
C GLU A 87 -9.76 -15.94 -10.48
N LEU A 88 -10.87 -16.34 -11.11
CA LEU A 88 -11.79 -17.35 -10.58
C LEU A 88 -11.56 -18.69 -11.26
N LYS A 89 -11.55 -19.78 -10.50
CA LYS A 89 -11.35 -21.14 -11.01
C LYS A 89 -12.39 -22.12 -10.51
N ASP A 90 -12.78 -23.02 -11.41
CA ASP A 90 -13.46 -24.27 -11.08
C ASP A 90 -12.43 -25.40 -11.18
N GLY A 91 -11.85 -25.75 -10.03
CA GLY A 91 -10.68 -26.62 -9.97
C GLY A 91 -9.49 -26.04 -10.73
N SER A 92 -9.09 -26.67 -11.84
CA SER A 92 -7.98 -26.20 -12.68
C SER A 92 -8.39 -25.25 -13.81
N THR A 93 -9.69 -25.05 -14.03
CA THR A 93 -10.20 -24.29 -15.18
C THR A 93 -10.52 -22.86 -14.78
N THR A 94 -9.94 -21.88 -15.49
CA THR A 94 -10.25 -20.47 -15.30
C THR A 94 -11.64 -20.14 -15.84
N ILE A 95 -12.46 -19.49 -15.03
CA ILE A 95 -13.77 -18.97 -15.43
C ILE A 95 -13.57 -17.69 -16.24
N ASP A 96 -14.26 -17.61 -17.38
CA ASP A 96 -14.24 -16.43 -18.25
C ASP A 96 -14.73 -15.17 -17.48
N PRO A 97 -13.90 -14.11 -17.39
CA PRO A 97 -14.27 -12.84 -16.76
C PRO A 97 -15.53 -12.18 -17.32
N SER A 98 -15.95 -12.51 -18.54
CA SER A 98 -17.19 -12.00 -19.11
C SER A 98 -18.45 -12.56 -18.43
N LEU A 99 -18.35 -13.62 -17.63
CA LEU A 99 -19.47 -14.30 -16.97
C LEU A 99 -19.80 -13.78 -15.57
N TYR A 100 -18.99 -12.87 -15.02
CA TYR A 100 -19.20 -12.32 -13.69
C TYR A 100 -18.75 -10.86 -13.62
N ASP A 101 -19.25 -10.16 -12.61
CA ASP A 101 -18.74 -8.87 -12.19
C ASP A 101 -18.00 -9.06 -10.86
N LEU A 102 -16.77 -8.57 -10.78
CA LEU A 102 -15.96 -8.57 -9.56
C LEU A 102 -15.74 -7.13 -9.12
N VAL A 103 -16.06 -6.84 -7.86
CA VAL A 103 -15.88 -5.54 -7.24
C VAL A 103 -15.05 -5.71 -5.98
N ILE A 104 -14.01 -4.89 -5.84
CA ILE A 104 -13.21 -4.73 -4.63
C ILE A 104 -13.55 -3.37 -4.03
N THR A 105 -13.95 -3.34 -2.76
CA THR A 105 -14.16 -2.11 -1.98
C THR A 105 -13.14 -1.99 -0.88
N ASP A 106 -12.67 -0.76 -0.62
CA ASP A 106 -11.81 -0.43 0.51
C ASP A 106 -12.67 -0.13 1.74
N ASP A 107 -12.58 -0.99 2.75
CA ASP A 107 -13.36 -0.88 3.98
C ASP A 107 -12.77 0.18 4.93
N ASN A 108 -11.52 0.61 4.71
CA ASN A 108 -10.90 1.72 5.43
C ASN A 108 -11.37 3.08 4.88
N ASP A 109 -11.75 3.16 3.60
CA ASP A 109 -12.25 4.37 2.93
C ASP A 109 -13.75 4.28 2.60
N SER A 110 -14.59 4.13 3.64
CA SER A 110 -16.05 4.19 3.52
C SER A 110 -16.65 3.26 2.45
N ASN A 111 -16.00 2.12 2.19
CA ASN A 111 -16.38 1.14 1.18
C ASN A 111 -16.29 1.69 -0.26
N SER A 112 -15.29 2.53 -0.54
CA SER A 112 -15.04 3.07 -1.88
C SER A 112 -14.62 1.97 -2.85
N VAL A 113 -15.05 2.07 -4.12
CA VAL A 113 -14.76 1.04 -5.12
C VAL A 113 -13.35 1.24 -5.69
N VAL A 114 -12.46 0.27 -5.44
CA VAL A 114 -11.03 0.33 -5.78
C VAL A 114 -10.60 -0.81 -6.71
N THR A 115 -11.53 -1.36 -7.50
CA THR A 115 -11.27 -2.54 -8.36
C THR A 115 -10.15 -2.31 -9.38
N SER A 116 -9.98 -1.07 -9.86
CA SER A 116 -8.87 -0.67 -10.76
C SER A 116 -7.57 -0.33 -10.03
N GLY A 117 -7.55 -0.56 -8.72
CA GLY A 117 -6.47 -0.29 -7.79
C GLY A 117 -6.77 0.86 -6.84
N ASP A 118 -6.03 0.86 -5.74
CA ASP A 118 -6.22 1.73 -4.59
C ASP A 118 -5.02 2.67 -4.42
N LEU A 119 -5.31 3.97 -4.28
CA LEU A 119 -4.32 5.04 -4.12
C LEU A 119 -4.12 5.43 -2.65
N GLU A 120 -5.00 5.02 -1.75
CA GLU A 120 -4.97 5.36 -0.33
C GLU A 120 -4.26 4.27 0.48
N VAL A 121 -3.03 3.94 0.05
CA VAL A 121 -2.29 2.82 0.63
C VAL A 121 -1.71 3.16 2.01
N THR A 122 -2.09 2.36 3.00
CA THR A 122 -1.50 2.37 4.34
C THR A 122 -0.73 1.08 4.64
N ASN A 123 -0.24 0.94 5.88
CA ASN A 123 0.46 -0.27 6.31
C ASN A 123 -0.47 -1.49 6.48
N ALA A 124 -1.77 -1.27 6.66
CA ALA A 124 -2.78 -2.30 6.80
C ALA A 124 -4.06 -1.84 6.12
N ASN A 125 -4.42 -2.50 5.02
CA ASN A 125 -5.60 -2.16 4.24
C ASN A 125 -6.53 -3.38 4.20
N ASN A 126 -7.82 -3.15 4.39
CA ASN A 126 -8.87 -4.13 4.50
C ASN A 126 -9.84 -3.90 3.34
N TYR A 127 -10.11 -4.96 2.58
CA TYR A 127 -10.98 -4.88 1.42
C TYR A 127 -12.05 -5.95 1.49
N THR A 128 -13.22 -5.62 0.94
CA THR A 128 -14.26 -6.60 0.65
C THR A 128 -14.27 -6.90 -0.84
N VAL A 129 -14.21 -8.17 -1.21
CA VAL A 129 -14.27 -8.64 -2.59
C VAL A 129 -15.60 -9.31 -2.84
N LYS A 130 -16.36 -8.78 -3.79
CA LYS A 130 -17.69 -9.27 -4.17
C LYS A 130 -17.67 -9.80 -5.58
N VAL A 131 -18.17 -11.02 -5.77
CA VAL A 131 -18.34 -11.67 -7.07
C VAL A 131 -19.82 -11.89 -7.33
N THR A 132 -20.30 -11.34 -8.45
CA THR A 132 -21.68 -11.46 -8.90
C THR A 132 -21.70 -12.16 -10.25
N PRO A 133 -22.15 -13.43 -10.33
CA PRO A 133 -22.38 -14.08 -11.61
C PRO A 133 -23.41 -13.30 -12.44
N LYS A 134 -23.20 -13.21 -13.76
CA LYS A 134 -24.17 -12.54 -14.64
C LYS A 134 -25.40 -13.42 -14.84
N ASP A 135 -26.52 -12.78 -15.17
CA ASP A 135 -27.77 -13.46 -15.43
C ASP A 135 -27.85 -13.98 -16.88
N ASN A 136 -27.16 -15.10 -17.14
CA ASN A 136 -27.23 -15.81 -18.41
C ASN A 136 -26.90 -17.30 -18.25
N SER A 137 -27.27 -18.11 -19.24
CA SER A 137 -27.10 -19.57 -19.17
C SER A 137 -25.64 -20.02 -19.02
N ALA A 138 -24.68 -19.31 -19.62
CA ALA A 138 -23.26 -19.66 -19.53
C ALA A 138 -22.74 -19.44 -18.09
N ALA A 139 -23.12 -18.33 -17.45
CA ALA A 139 -22.82 -18.08 -16.04
C ALA A 139 -23.50 -19.12 -15.14
N THR A 140 -24.76 -19.49 -15.40
CA THR A 140 -25.42 -20.57 -14.64
C THR A 140 -24.63 -21.87 -14.71
N THR A 141 -24.17 -22.29 -15.88
CA THR A 141 -23.32 -23.48 -16.01
C THR A 141 -21.97 -23.34 -15.31
N ALA A 142 -21.40 -22.14 -15.30
CA ALA A 142 -20.11 -21.86 -14.67
C ALA A 142 -20.16 -21.84 -13.14
N PHE A 143 -21.30 -21.47 -12.52
CA PHE A 143 -21.38 -21.23 -11.07
C PHE A 143 -22.35 -22.17 -10.32
N GLN A 144 -23.40 -22.69 -10.95
CA GLN A 144 -24.46 -23.40 -10.23
C GLN A 144 -23.94 -24.70 -9.58
N GLY A 145 -24.08 -24.78 -8.26
CA GLY A 145 -23.72 -25.98 -7.49
C GLY A 145 -22.22 -26.24 -7.39
N LYS A 146 -21.37 -25.26 -7.75
CA LYS A 146 -19.92 -25.39 -7.75
C LYS A 146 -19.26 -24.61 -6.63
N THR A 147 -18.13 -25.13 -6.15
CA THR A 147 -17.19 -24.40 -5.32
C THR A 147 -16.18 -23.73 -6.23
N ILE A 148 -16.11 -22.39 -6.18
CA ILE A 148 -15.23 -21.61 -7.04
C ILE A 148 -14.08 -21.05 -6.19
N ASP A 149 -12.86 -21.24 -6.67
CA ASP A 149 -11.65 -20.71 -6.05
C ASP A 149 -11.39 -19.29 -6.57
N LEU A 150 -11.28 -18.32 -5.65
CA LEU A 150 -10.87 -16.95 -5.94
C LEU A 150 -9.38 -16.78 -5.63
N LYS A 151 -8.60 -16.40 -6.64
CA LYS A 151 -7.21 -16.00 -6.50
C LYS A 151 -7.09 -14.50 -6.72
N ILE A 152 -6.41 -13.82 -5.80
CA ILE A 152 -6.09 -12.39 -5.91
C ILE A 152 -4.58 -12.23 -5.74
N THR A 153 -3.95 -11.54 -6.69
CA THR A 153 -2.57 -11.11 -6.60
C THR A 153 -2.57 -9.59 -6.44
N ALA A 154 -2.03 -9.12 -5.32
CA ALA A 154 -1.83 -7.69 -5.08
C ALA A 154 -0.38 -7.29 -5.35
N THR A 155 -0.17 -6.09 -5.88
CA THR A 155 1.16 -5.53 -6.11
C THR A 155 1.19 -4.08 -5.67
N LEU A 156 2.26 -3.68 -4.98
CA LEU A 156 2.52 -2.29 -4.63
C LEU A 156 3.40 -1.65 -5.71
N GLY A 157 2.91 -0.56 -6.30
CA GLY A 157 3.61 0.21 -7.33
C GLY A 157 3.57 1.72 -7.08
N LYS A 158 4.15 2.48 -8.01
CA LYS A 158 3.95 3.92 -8.17
C LYS A 158 3.28 4.18 -9.50
#